data_AF-A0AAX3ZT67-F1
#
_entry.id   AF-A0AAX3ZT67-F1
#
_cell.length_a   1.000
_cell.length_b   1.000
_cell.length_c   1.000
_cell.angle_alpha   90.00
_cell.angle_beta   90.00
_cell.angle_gamma   90.00
#
_symmetry.space_group_name_H-M   'P 1'
#
loop_
_entity.id
_entity.type
_entity.pdbx_description
1 polymer ?
#
loop_
_entity_poly.entity_id
_entity_poly.type
_entity_poly.pdbx_seq_one_letter_code
_entity_poly.pdbx_strand_id
1 'polypeptide(L)' 'MPTPEEDHRAVVAATARHIQDVVSVLRELDFGDTPPAAAFDAADASDTVREEGHRAAV' A
#
# COMPACT_ATOMS: atom_id res chain seq x y z
N MET A 1 -32.02 -17.49 16.28
CA MET A 1 -31.83 -16.23 15.53
C MET A 1 -30.59 -15.58 16.10
N PRO A 2 -29.59 -15.21 15.27
CA PRO A 2 -28.43 -14.47 15.75
C PRO A 2 -28.89 -13.14 16.38
N THR A 3 -28.13 -12.68 17.36
CA THR A 3 -28.40 -11.41 18.04
C THR A 3 -27.84 -10.23 17.22
N PRO A 4 -28.37 -9.01 17.40
CA PRO A 4 -27.83 -7.83 16.72
C PRO A 4 -26.33 -7.60 16.98
N GLU A 5 -25.82 -8.00 18.14
CA GLU A 5 -24.39 -7.91 18.46
C GLU A 5 -23.55 -8.96 17.71
N GLU A 6 -24.07 -10.18 17.56
CA GLU A 6 -23.43 -11.22 16.75
C GLU A 6 -23.38 -10.81 15.27
N ASP A 7 -24.46 -10.23 14.74
CA ASP A 7 -24.50 -9.70 13.37
C ASP A 7 -23.49 -8.56 13.18
N HIS A 8 -23.41 -7.64 14.15
CA HIS A 8 -22.42 -6.56 14.12
C HIS A 8 -20.98 -7.10 14.13
N ARG A 9 -20.67 -8.05 15.02
CA ARG A 9 -19.35 -8.70 15.10
C ARG A 9 -19.00 -9.43 13.80
N ALA A 10 -19.97 -10.10 13.18
CA ALA A 10 -19.78 -10.77 11.90
C ALA A 10 -19.39 -9.79 10.78
N VAL A 11 -20.06 -8.63 10.71
CA VAL A 11 -19.71 -7.57 9.74
C VAL A 11 -18.32 -7.03 9.99
N VAL A 12 -17.97 -6.70 11.24
CA VAL A 12 -16.63 -6.21 11.60
C VAL A 12 -15.55 -7.22 11.26
N ALA A 13 -15.77 -8.50 11.56
CA ALA A 13 -14.83 -9.57 11.23
C ALA A 13 -14.64 -9.72 9.72
N ALA A 14 -15.71 -9.62 8.93
CA ALA A 14 -15.62 -9.65 7.47
C ALA A 14 -14.80 -8.46 6.92
N THR A 15 -15.01 -7.26 7.45
CA THR A 15 -14.22 -6.07 7.07
C THR A 15 -12.75 -6.23 7.44
N ALA A 16 -12.45 -6.70 8.67
CA ALA A 16 -11.08 -6.94 9.11
C ALA A 16 -10.37 -7.98 8.23
N ARG A 17 -11.08 -9.05 7.84
CA ARG A 17 -10.57 -10.07 6.91
C ARG A 17 -10.21 -9.44 5.56
N HIS A 18 -11.12 -8.65 4.99
CA HIS A 18 -10.90 -7.99 3.71
C HIS A 18 -9.68 -7.04 3.75
N ILE A 19 -9.53 -6.26 4.82
CA ILE A 19 -8.36 -5.40 5.02
C ILE A 19 -7.08 -6.24 5.07
N GLN A 20 -7.09 -7.35 5.81
CA GLN A 20 -5.93 -8.21 5.94
C GLN A 20 -5.51 -8.83 4.59
N ASP A 21 -6.48 -9.23 3.77
CA ASP A 21 -6.23 -9.77 2.43
C ASP A 21 -5.59 -8.71 1.53
N VAL A 22 -6.11 -7.47 1.53
CA VAL A 22 -5.53 -6.34 0.77
C VAL A 22 -4.10 -6.05 1.23
N VAL A 23 -3.84 -6.00 2.55
CA VAL A 23 -2.50 -5.79 3.10
C VAL A 23 -1.55 -6.92 2.70
N SER A 24 -2.02 -8.18 2.63
CA SER A 24 -1.20 -9.29 2.15
C SER A 24 -0.75 -9.07 0.71
N VAL A 25 -1.68 -8.72 -0.19
CA VAL A 25 -1.37 -8.42 -1.59
C VAL A 25 -0.39 -7.26 -1.70
N LEU A 26 -0.60 -6.19 -0.93
CA LEU A 26 0.33 -5.05 -0.94
C LEU A 26 1.74 -5.42 -0.45
N ARG A 27 1.86 -6.34 0.50
CA ARG A 27 3.18 -6.83 0.96
C ARG A 27 3.89 -7.70 -0.08
N GLU A 28 3.15 -8.45 -0.88
CA GLU A 28 3.70 -9.25 -1.97
C GLU A 28 4.28 -8.38 -3.10
N LEU A 29 3.76 -7.16 -3.29
CA LEU A 29 4.22 -6.22 -4.31
C LEU A 29 5.56 -5.51 -3.98
N ASP A 30 6.13 -5.73 -2.79
CA ASP A 30 7.38 -5.14 -2.28
C ASP A 30 7.52 -3.62 -2.53
N PHE A 31 6.89 -2.82 -1.68
CA PHE A 31 7.00 -1.36 -1.67
C PHE A 31 8.25 -0.84 -0.93
N GLY A 32 9.30 -1.66 -0.74
CA GLY A 32 10.47 -1.31 0.07
C GLY A 32 11.13 0.02 -0.28
N ASP A 33 11.22 0.34 -1.58
CA ASP A 33 11.79 1.61 -2.07
C ASP A 33 10.71 2.69 -2.35
N THR A 34 9.42 2.38 -2.13
CA THR A 34 8.33 3.34 -2.32
C THR A 34 8.13 4.14 -1.03
N PRO A 35 8.48 5.44 -1.00
CA PRO A 35 8.31 6.25 0.19
C PRO A 35 6.82 6.37 0.56
N PRO A 36 6.49 6.50 1.86
CA PRO A 36 5.12 6.80 2.29
C PRO A 36 4.59 8.04 1.55
N ALA A 37 3.30 8.08 1.22
CA ALA A 37 2.72 9.19 0.45
C ALA A 37 2.96 10.58 1.08
N ALA A 38 3.06 10.66 2.41
CA ALA A 38 3.37 11.90 3.12
C ALA A 38 4.84 12.36 2.95
N ALA A 39 5.73 11.45 2.55
CA ALA A 39 7.13 11.71 2.22
C ALA A 39 7.38 11.77 0.70
N PHE A 40 6.35 11.55 -0.12
CA PHE A 40 6.43 11.74 -1.57
C PHE A 40 6.43 13.24 -1.87
N ASP A 41 7.62 13.82 -2.04
CA ASP A 41 7.78 15.13 -2.66
C ASP A 41 7.87 14.95 -4.17
N ALA A 42 6.87 15.46 -4.91
CA ALA A 42 6.84 15.39 -6.37
C ALA A 42 8.06 16.09 -7.02
N ALA A 43 8.74 17.00 -6.31
CA ALA A 43 9.97 17.61 -6.76
C ALA A 43 11.15 16.61 -6.79
N ASP A 44 11.26 15.70 -5.82
CA ASP A 44 12.32 14.69 -5.74
C ASP A 44 12.13 13.56 -6.78
N ALA A 45 10.88 13.20 -7.07
CA ALA A 45 10.54 12.21 -8.09
C ALA A 45 10.93 12.65 -9.52
N SER A 46 11.17 13.94 -9.72
CA SER A 46 11.61 14.52 -11.00
C SER A 46 13.11 14.35 -11.25
N ASP A 47 13.92 14.26 -10.19
CA ASP A 47 15.39 14.23 -10.29
C ASP A 47 15.93 12.78 -10.41
N THR A 48 15.20 11.78 -9.89
CA THR A 48 15.52 10.35 -10.10
C THR A 48 15.40 9.93 -11.56
N VAL A 49 14.47 10.51 -12.32
CA VAL A 49 14.34 10.29 -13.79
C VAL A 49 15.54 10.87 -14.56
N ARG A 50 16.22 11.89 -14.01
CA ARG A 50 17.37 12.53 -14.65
C ARG A 50 18.67 11.74 -14.48
N GLU A 51 18.82 10.98 -13.39
CA GLU A 51 20.02 10.18 -13.13
C GLU A 51 20.06 8.84 -13.90
N GLU A 52 18.90 8.22 -14.19
CA GLU A 52 18.85 7.02 -15.03
C GLU A 52 19.32 7.29 -16.49
N GLY A 53 19.17 8.54 -16.96
CA GLY A 53 19.68 8.97 -18.26
C GLY A 53 21.21 9.11 -18.36
N HIS A 54 21.94 9.14 -17.23
CA HIS A 54 23.40 9.31 -17.25
C HIS A 54 24.17 7.97 -17.26
N ARG A 55 23.58 6.88 -16.75
CA ARG A 55 24.22 5.55 -16.76
C ARG A 55 24.05 4.80 -18.09
N ALA A 56 23.07 5.20 -18.91
CA ALA A 56 22.88 4.64 -20.26
C ALA A 56 23.85 5.25 -21.30
N ALA A 57 24.75 6.14 -20.88
CA ALA A 57 25.73 6.82 -21.74
C ALA A 57 27.14 6.76 -21.14
N VAL A 58 27.65 5.55 -20.86
CA VAL A 58 29.08 5.26 -20.66
C VAL A 58 29.47 3.93 -21.30
#